data_AF-S9V888-F1
#
_entry.id   AF-S9V888-F1
#
_cell.length_a   1.000
_cell.length_b   1.000
_cell.length_c   1.000
_cell.angle_alpha   90.00
_cell.angle_beta   90.00
_cell.angle_gamma   90.00
#
_symmetry.space_group_name_H-M   'P 1'
#
loop_
_entity.id
_entity.type
_entity.pdbx_description
1 polymer ?
#
loop_
_entity_poly.entity_id
_entity_poly.type
_entity_poly.pdbx_seq_one_letter_code
_entity_poly.pdbx_strand_id
1 'polypeptide(L)'
;MEELRAATVWRNVAPHCTDDGRPARTLLPALHTTELAELLAAAALSTAVSPLCGPARWCGPVRASRVRPIVPEACGGVVAADSTLDGARASCSLARTAEALGVTVLNYAPLERVAYLDPPAAGADGRPPLLRAVVHDAVGAATAGVCTRSVINCAGSWADLVRQTFVDNAADVIPAAFERHYVNSYLVAPREAVRVPARADADASEAMQLPGGAAALQVCSTLYSFSASLVLPWADGCCLLGPSISPIALPAVMRDAWKKNDDYMRVAALRSQDGFAAQKARIVEILRTCGVAVDRPRILSCVSHVVPVMKDHHAVPWVGDVLRRGYHIAVSQPALPEGAPPLPFVHVYGGSTSLARTIAAEAVNGVLQRTGCLPATHRAHTAPCRTAQLRLVCPAAWRPSPSDVVTEVEALSRLQSLIADTYVEHLDDVIFRRTRVGYTSPAEALQLLPATAAMVAAARGWSDKRREAEVRTCKALLRDLAVH
;
A
#
# COMPACT_ATOMS: atom_id res chain seq x y z
N MET A 1 2.62 15.20 13.20
CA MET A 1 4.07 15.51 13.13
C MET A 1 4.87 14.38 12.49
N GLU A 2 4.77 13.15 13.00
CA GLU A 2 5.54 12.01 12.48
C GLU A 2 5.32 11.79 10.98
N GLU A 3 4.07 11.82 10.51
CA GLU A 3 3.73 11.71 9.09
C GLU A 3 4.39 12.81 8.22
N LEU A 4 4.43 14.06 8.72
CA LEU A 4 5.09 15.17 8.01
C LEU A 4 6.61 14.94 7.90
N ARG A 5 7.25 14.47 8.99
CA ARG A 5 8.67 14.12 8.98
C ARG A 5 8.96 12.95 8.05
N ALA A 6 8.13 11.91 8.10
CA ALA A 6 8.26 10.74 7.25
C ALA A 6 8.15 11.10 5.76
N ALA A 7 7.17 11.94 5.41
CA ALA A 7 7.03 12.47 4.04
C ALA A 7 8.27 13.27 3.60
N THR A 8 8.83 14.11 4.48
CA THR A 8 10.09 14.83 4.19
C THR A 8 11.26 13.88 3.96
N VAL A 9 11.39 12.82 4.78
CA VAL A 9 12.41 11.80 4.61
C VAL A 9 12.28 11.11 3.24
N TRP A 10 11.07 10.66 2.88
CA TRP A 10 10.80 10.02 1.59
C TRP A 10 11.22 10.89 0.41
N ARG A 11 10.82 12.17 0.43
CA ARG A 11 11.20 13.14 -0.61
C ARG A 11 12.72 13.29 -0.74
N ASN A 12 13.46 13.23 0.37
CA ASN A 12 14.91 13.41 0.36
C ASN A 12 15.65 12.15 -0.12
N VAL A 13 15.21 10.96 0.32
CA VAL A 13 15.93 9.70 0.06
C VAL A 13 15.50 8.98 -1.20
N ALA A 14 14.26 9.19 -1.66
CA ALA A 14 13.68 8.51 -2.81
C ALA A 14 12.70 9.43 -3.56
N PRO A 15 13.17 10.55 -4.13
CA PRO A 15 12.31 11.51 -4.83
C PRO A 15 11.54 10.89 -6.00
N HIS A 16 12.08 9.84 -6.64
CA HIS A 16 11.43 9.10 -7.74
C HIS A 16 10.21 8.27 -7.31
N CYS A 17 10.01 8.09 -6.01
CA CYS A 17 8.84 7.44 -5.43
C CYS A 17 7.75 8.44 -5.00
N THR A 18 8.04 9.74 -5.02
CA THR A 18 7.09 10.80 -4.67
C THR A 18 6.73 11.60 -5.93
N ASP A 19 5.66 12.39 -5.92
CA ASP A 19 5.36 13.31 -7.03
C ASP A 19 6.55 14.24 -7.34
N ASP A 20 6.57 14.78 -8.58
CA ASP A 20 7.63 15.57 -9.25
C ASP A 20 7.97 16.92 -8.55
N GLY A 21 8.21 16.90 -7.24
CA GLY A 21 8.70 18.01 -6.45
C GLY A 21 7.65 19.03 -5.99
N ARG A 22 6.37 18.91 -6.41
CA ARG A 22 5.27 19.74 -5.91
C ARG A 22 4.39 18.95 -4.93
N PRO A 23 4.10 19.48 -3.73
CA PRO A 23 3.17 18.83 -2.81
C PRO A 23 1.79 18.73 -3.47
N ALA A 24 1.17 17.55 -3.37
CA ALA A 24 -0.22 17.40 -3.74
C ALA A 24 -1.07 18.37 -2.92
N ARG A 25 -2.13 18.91 -3.52
CA ARG A 25 -3.01 19.87 -2.85
C ARG A 25 -4.43 19.37 -2.91
N THR A 26 -5.05 19.24 -1.74
CA THR A 26 -6.40 18.68 -1.59
C THR A 26 -7.35 19.76 -1.10
N LEU A 27 -8.45 19.95 -1.82
CA LEU A 27 -9.55 20.80 -1.37
C LEU A 27 -10.44 20.02 -0.41
N LEU A 28 -10.66 20.61 0.77
CA LEU A 28 -11.56 20.16 1.82
C LEU A 28 -12.68 21.19 1.95
N PRO A 29 -13.82 21.03 1.25
CA PRO A 29 -14.98 21.89 1.42
C PRO A 29 -15.65 21.62 2.78
N ALA A 30 -16.14 22.67 3.42
CA ALA A 30 -16.93 22.56 4.64
C ALA A 30 -18.41 22.82 4.31
N LEU A 31 -19.29 21.92 4.75
CA LEU A 31 -20.74 22.02 4.60
C LEU A 31 -21.37 22.90 5.69
N HIS A 32 -20.78 22.97 6.89
CA HIS A 32 -21.28 23.80 7.98
C HIS A 32 -20.17 24.57 8.70
N THR A 33 -20.56 25.59 9.46
CA THR A 33 -19.62 26.54 10.10
C THR A 33 -18.70 25.89 11.12
N THR A 34 -19.19 24.92 11.89
CA THR A 34 -18.36 24.15 12.84
C THR A 34 -17.29 23.33 12.12
N GLU A 35 -17.63 22.62 11.05
CA GLU A 35 -16.67 21.88 10.23
C GLU A 35 -15.64 22.83 9.61
N LEU A 36 -16.08 24.00 9.14
CA LEU A 36 -15.14 25.03 8.64
C LEU A 36 -14.17 25.48 9.75
N ALA A 37 -14.66 25.72 10.96
CA ALA A 37 -13.81 26.11 12.09
C ALA A 37 -12.79 25.01 12.44
N GLU A 38 -13.21 23.75 12.45
CA GLU A 38 -12.33 22.59 12.67
C GLU A 38 -11.27 22.45 11.58
N LEU A 39 -11.67 22.55 10.30
CA LEU A 39 -10.74 22.51 9.18
C LEU A 39 -9.74 23.67 9.21
N LEU A 40 -10.19 24.88 9.56
CA LEU A 40 -9.30 26.04 9.68
C LEU A 40 -8.31 25.89 10.84
N ALA A 41 -8.76 25.37 11.98
CA ALA A 41 -7.88 25.07 13.11
C ALA A 41 -6.85 24.01 12.74
N ALA A 42 -7.28 22.92 12.09
CA ALA A 42 -6.39 21.88 11.59
C ALA A 42 -5.38 22.42 10.56
N ALA A 43 -5.82 23.29 9.64
CA ALA A 43 -4.96 23.95 8.66
C ALA A 43 -3.91 24.86 9.29
N ALA A 44 -4.32 25.65 10.28
CA ALA A 44 -3.43 26.54 11.01
C ALA A 44 -2.38 25.74 11.79
N LEU A 45 -2.79 24.70 12.52
CA LEU A 45 -1.89 23.81 13.24
C LEU A 45 -0.93 23.09 12.30
N SER A 46 -1.43 22.52 11.20
CA SER A 46 -0.61 21.84 10.20
C SER A 46 0.43 22.78 9.57
N THR A 47 0.01 24.01 9.23
CA THR A 47 0.92 25.04 8.69
C THR A 47 1.98 25.43 9.71
N ALA A 48 1.59 25.71 10.96
CA ALA A 48 2.52 26.13 12.02
C ALA A 48 3.54 25.04 12.39
N VAL A 49 3.13 23.78 12.35
CA VAL A 49 3.98 22.64 12.72
C VAL A 49 4.86 22.16 11.56
N SER A 50 4.46 22.42 10.31
CA SER A 50 5.18 21.97 9.11
C SER A 50 6.68 22.33 9.07
N PRO A 51 7.14 23.54 9.46
CA PRO A 51 8.56 23.89 9.40
C PRO A 51 9.43 23.09 10.39
N LEU A 52 8.82 22.57 11.47
CA LEU A 52 9.49 21.70 12.44
C LEU A 52 9.69 20.27 11.92
N CYS A 53 9.07 19.95 10.78
CA CYS A 53 9.04 18.61 10.20
C CYS A 53 9.64 18.56 8.78
N GLY A 54 10.16 19.67 8.27
CA GLY A 54 10.71 19.78 6.92
C GLY A 54 10.39 21.13 6.27
N PRO A 55 10.25 21.17 4.92
CA PRO A 55 9.84 22.38 4.21
C PRO A 55 8.48 22.87 4.70
N ALA A 56 8.34 24.20 4.85
CA ALA A 56 7.08 24.81 5.22
C ALA A 56 5.98 24.44 4.21
N ARG A 57 4.84 23.97 4.72
CA ARG A 57 3.67 23.57 3.93
C ARG A 57 2.52 24.49 4.31
N TRP A 58 2.01 25.22 3.34
CA TRP A 58 0.89 26.11 3.57
C TRP A 58 -0.43 25.37 3.35
N CYS A 59 -1.20 25.26 4.43
CA CYS A 59 -2.61 24.86 4.40
C CYS A 59 -3.44 26.09 4.73
N GLY A 60 -4.44 26.42 3.91
CA GLY A 60 -5.10 27.70 4.09
C GLY A 60 -6.54 27.78 3.58
N PRO A 61 -7.26 28.84 4.02
CA PRO A 61 -8.67 28.99 3.76
C PRO A 61 -8.98 29.21 2.28
N VAL A 62 -10.13 28.72 1.86
CA VAL A 62 -10.78 29.04 0.59
C VAL A 62 -12.15 29.64 0.88
N ARG A 63 -12.42 30.78 0.25
CA ARG A 63 -13.70 31.49 0.40
C ARG A 63 -14.86 30.67 -0.16
N ALA A 64 -16.02 30.76 0.48
CA ALA A 64 -17.25 30.11 0.02
C ALA A 64 -17.58 30.38 -1.45
N SER A 65 -17.36 31.60 -1.95
CA SER A 65 -17.60 31.96 -3.35
C SER A 65 -16.76 31.17 -4.36
N ARG A 66 -15.64 30.58 -3.94
CA ARG A 66 -14.81 29.71 -4.77
C ARG A 66 -15.16 28.22 -4.62
N VAL A 67 -15.79 27.84 -3.51
CA VAL A 67 -16.14 26.44 -3.21
C VAL A 67 -17.56 26.11 -3.65
N ARG A 68 -18.52 27.04 -3.50
CA ARG A 68 -19.93 26.84 -3.86
C ARG A 68 -20.20 26.43 -5.31
N PRO A 69 -19.42 26.87 -6.31
CA PRO A 69 -19.57 26.32 -7.67
C PRO A 69 -19.34 24.81 -7.73
N ILE A 70 -18.46 24.28 -6.86
CA ILE A 70 -18.09 22.86 -6.77
C ILE A 70 -19.09 22.10 -5.90
N VAL A 71 -19.28 22.59 -4.68
CA VAL A 71 -20.15 22.01 -3.65
C VAL A 71 -21.15 23.09 -3.24
N PRO A 72 -22.37 23.13 -3.83
CA PRO A 72 -23.32 24.23 -3.65
C PRO A 72 -23.63 24.59 -2.19
N GLU A 73 -23.69 23.59 -1.32
CA GLU A 73 -24.02 23.74 0.10
C GLU A 73 -22.83 24.22 0.95
N ALA A 74 -21.63 24.34 0.40
CA ALA A 74 -20.45 24.66 1.18
C ALA A 74 -20.46 26.10 1.73
N CYS A 75 -20.05 26.24 2.99
CA CYS A 75 -19.85 27.52 3.68
C CYS A 75 -18.41 28.05 3.54
N GLY A 76 -17.52 27.26 2.96
CA GLY A 76 -16.09 27.57 2.80
C GLY A 76 -15.28 26.31 2.56
N GLY A 77 -13.98 26.38 2.78
CA GLY A 77 -13.12 25.20 2.78
C GLY A 77 -11.68 25.53 3.08
N VAL A 78 -10.83 24.50 3.01
CA VAL A 78 -9.38 24.59 3.18
C VAL A 78 -8.70 23.87 2.01
N VAL A 79 -7.57 24.40 1.55
CA VAL A 79 -6.64 23.63 0.72
C VAL A 79 -5.51 23.13 1.60
N ALA A 80 -5.44 21.82 1.78
CA ALA A 80 -4.39 21.14 2.50
C ALA A 80 -3.22 20.80 1.55
N ALA A 81 -2.00 20.85 2.09
CA ALA A 81 -0.79 20.45 1.39
C ALA A 81 -0.39 19.03 1.82
N ASP A 82 -0.55 18.09 0.90
CA ASP A 82 -0.34 16.67 1.08
C ASP A 82 0.94 16.19 0.36
N SER A 83 1.21 14.91 0.55
CA SER A 83 2.29 14.20 -0.13
C SER A 83 1.79 12.85 -0.61
N THR A 84 2.10 12.51 -1.83
CA THR A 84 1.87 11.18 -2.38
C THR A 84 3.12 10.34 -2.25
N LEU A 85 2.93 9.03 -2.21
CA LEU A 85 4.00 8.04 -2.24
C LEU A 85 3.54 6.88 -3.10
N ASP A 86 4.30 6.61 -4.16
CA ASP A 86 4.12 5.44 -4.99
C ASP A 86 4.55 4.19 -4.23
N GLY A 87 3.58 3.47 -3.66
CA GLY A 87 3.85 2.27 -2.87
C GLY A 87 4.62 1.18 -3.63
N ALA A 88 4.31 0.96 -4.92
CA ALA A 88 4.98 -0.07 -5.72
C ALA A 88 6.44 0.31 -6.01
N ARG A 89 6.70 1.57 -6.36
CA ARG A 89 8.07 2.07 -6.54
C ARG A 89 8.86 2.09 -5.24
N ALA A 90 8.21 2.51 -4.15
CA ALA A 90 8.82 2.51 -2.82
C ALA A 90 9.24 1.09 -2.41
N SER A 91 8.36 0.09 -2.56
CA SER A 91 8.68 -1.30 -2.23
C SER A 91 9.86 -1.85 -3.05
N CYS A 92 9.89 -1.66 -4.37
CA CYS A 92 11.01 -2.16 -5.17
C CYS A 92 12.31 -1.41 -4.86
N SER A 93 12.25 -0.09 -4.66
CA SER A 93 13.43 0.71 -4.32
C SER A 93 14.01 0.29 -2.98
N LEU A 94 13.16 0.00 -1.99
CA LEU A 94 13.58 -0.56 -0.70
C LEU A 94 14.24 -1.93 -0.86
N ALA A 95 13.62 -2.84 -1.62
CA ALA A 95 14.15 -4.18 -1.88
C ALA A 95 15.52 -4.14 -2.59
N ARG A 96 15.65 -3.35 -3.65
CA ARG A 96 16.93 -3.17 -4.38
C ARG A 96 18.00 -2.55 -3.50
N THR A 97 17.62 -1.62 -2.62
CA THR A 97 18.55 -1.04 -1.65
C THR A 97 19.00 -2.09 -0.63
N ALA A 98 18.10 -2.96 -0.17
CA ALA A 98 18.44 -4.05 0.74
C ALA A 98 19.40 -5.04 0.07
N GLU A 99 19.15 -5.45 -1.18
CA GLU A 99 20.07 -6.29 -1.95
C GLU A 99 21.45 -5.66 -2.11
N ALA A 100 21.51 -4.37 -2.45
CA ALA A 100 22.77 -3.63 -2.55
C ALA A 100 23.55 -3.58 -1.22
N LEU A 101 22.87 -3.76 -0.09
CA LEU A 101 23.45 -3.87 1.25
C LEU A 101 23.74 -5.32 1.68
N GLY A 102 23.54 -6.30 0.79
CA GLY A 102 23.83 -7.72 1.04
C GLY A 102 22.65 -8.53 1.61
N VAL A 103 21.43 -7.99 1.60
CA VAL A 103 20.22 -8.74 2.02
C VAL A 103 19.73 -9.61 0.88
N THR A 104 19.41 -10.87 1.15
CA THR A 104 18.71 -11.74 0.20
C THR A 104 17.22 -11.41 0.20
N VAL A 105 16.68 -11.10 -0.97
CA VAL A 105 15.25 -10.80 -1.17
C VAL A 105 14.65 -11.88 -2.06
N LEU A 106 13.50 -12.42 -1.66
CA LEU A 106 12.72 -13.38 -2.43
C LEU A 106 11.28 -12.89 -2.52
N ASN A 107 10.75 -12.78 -3.75
CA ASN A 107 9.31 -12.68 -4.02
C ASN A 107 8.77 -14.05 -4.46
N TYR A 108 7.44 -14.21 -4.45
CA TYR A 108 6.79 -15.49 -4.76
C TYR A 108 7.28 -16.67 -3.89
N ALA A 109 7.68 -16.37 -2.65
CA ALA A 109 8.18 -17.34 -1.67
C ALA A 109 7.30 -17.37 -0.40
N PRO A 110 6.05 -17.87 -0.45
CA PRO A 110 5.19 -17.96 0.73
C PRO A 110 5.85 -18.74 1.88
N LEU A 111 5.65 -18.23 3.09
CA LEU A 111 6.08 -18.88 4.33
C LEU A 111 5.04 -19.93 4.74
N GLU A 112 5.46 -21.19 4.80
CA GLU A 112 4.57 -22.29 5.19
C GLU A 112 4.56 -22.52 6.70
N ARG A 113 5.76 -22.54 7.30
CA ARG A 113 5.93 -22.94 8.70
C ARG A 113 7.18 -22.36 9.32
N VAL A 114 7.12 -22.00 10.59
CA VAL A 114 8.29 -21.68 11.42
C VAL A 114 8.29 -22.58 12.65
N ALA A 115 9.45 -23.15 12.96
CA ALA A 115 9.66 -23.95 14.16
C ALA A 115 11.08 -23.77 14.70
N TYR A 116 11.32 -24.12 15.96
CA TYR A 116 12.67 -24.26 16.46
C TYR A 116 13.40 -25.38 15.72
N LEU A 117 14.65 -25.13 15.32
CA LEU A 117 15.50 -26.14 14.69
C LEU A 117 15.91 -27.20 15.72
N ASP A 118 16.36 -26.73 16.88
CA ASP A 118 16.58 -27.52 18.08
C ASP A 118 15.68 -26.92 19.17
N PRO A 119 14.72 -27.68 19.75
CA PRO A 119 13.96 -27.20 20.87
C PRO A 119 14.95 -26.87 21.99
N PRO A 120 14.95 -25.65 22.53
CA PRO A 120 15.89 -25.27 23.58
C PRO A 120 15.71 -26.22 24.76
N ALA A 121 16.71 -27.07 25.00
CA ALA A 121 16.77 -27.89 26.19
C ALA A 121 16.85 -26.93 27.38
N ALA A 122 15.93 -27.07 28.34
CA ALA A 122 15.93 -26.30 29.57
C ALA A 122 17.31 -26.44 30.25
N GLY A 123 18.15 -25.40 30.11
CA GLY A 123 19.45 -25.31 30.79
C GLY A 123 20.71 -25.65 29.99
N ALA A 124 20.68 -25.96 28.69
CA ALA A 124 21.90 -26.25 27.93
C ALA A 124 22.45 -25.03 27.15
N ASP A 125 23.66 -24.62 27.53
CA ASP A 125 24.65 -23.86 26.76
C ASP A 125 24.45 -22.35 26.54
N GLY A 126 23.31 -21.77 26.92
CA GLY A 126 23.07 -20.32 26.79
C GLY A 126 23.12 -19.80 25.34
N ARG A 127 23.07 -20.70 24.35
CA ARG A 127 23.04 -20.35 22.93
C ARG A 127 21.62 -19.92 22.56
N PRO A 128 21.45 -18.80 21.83
CA PRO A 128 20.13 -18.35 21.41
C PRO A 128 19.48 -19.41 20.50
N PRO A 129 18.17 -19.66 20.63
CA PRO A 129 17.49 -20.67 19.83
C PRO A 129 17.54 -20.29 18.34
N LEU A 130 17.78 -21.28 17.48
CA LEU A 130 17.68 -21.15 16.04
C LEU A 130 16.30 -21.58 15.57
N LEU A 131 15.74 -20.81 14.64
CA LEU A 131 14.51 -21.12 13.95
C LEU A 131 14.80 -21.68 12.57
N ARG A 132 13.94 -22.59 12.13
CA ARG A 132 13.82 -23.00 10.73
C ARG A 132 12.50 -22.49 10.18
N ALA A 133 12.58 -21.57 9.22
CA ALA A 133 11.46 -21.15 8.39
C ALA A 133 11.41 -22.00 7.12
N VAL A 134 10.29 -22.63 6.83
CA VAL A 134 10.05 -23.36 5.58
C VAL A 134 9.33 -22.42 4.63
N VAL A 135 9.96 -22.16 3.49
CA VAL A 135 9.42 -21.33 2.42
C VAL A 135 9.20 -22.19 1.19
N HIS A 136 8.11 -21.94 0.48
CA HIS A 136 7.80 -22.60 -0.79
C HIS A 136 8.08 -21.64 -1.94
N ASP A 137 8.80 -22.11 -2.95
CA ASP A 137 8.96 -21.39 -4.22
C ASP A 137 7.71 -21.63 -5.06
N ALA A 138 6.85 -20.62 -5.16
CA ALA A 138 5.60 -20.69 -5.93
C ALA A 138 5.83 -20.71 -7.45
N VAL A 139 7.06 -20.46 -7.91
CA VAL A 139 7.42 -20.40 -9.33
C VAL A 139 7.96 -21.75 -9.80
N GLY A 140 8.96 -22.27 -9.09
CA GLY A 140 9.62 -23.55 -9.39
C GLY A 140 9.03 -24.76 -8.66
N ALA A 141 8.04 -24.55 -7.79
CA ALA A 141 7.41 -25.56 -6.95
C ALA A 141 8.38 -26.30 -5.98
N ALA A 142 9.49 -25.67 -5.61
CA ALA A 142 10.46 -26.22 -4.66
C ALA A 142 10.14 -25.77 -3.21
N THR A 143 10.75 -26.41 -2.21
CA THR A 143 10.73 -25.93 -0.82
C THR A 143 12.14 -25.73 -0.31
N ALA A 144 12.34 -24.70 0.50
CA ALA A 144 13.62 -24.37 1.10
C ALA A 144 13.49 -24.11 2.60
N GLY A 145 14.51 -24.50 3.36
CA GLY A 145 14.62 -24.19 4.79
C GLY A 145 15.57 -23.02 5.00
N VAL A 146 15.08 -21.94 5.59
CA VAL A 146 15.86 -20.78 6.01
C VAL A 146 16.10 -20.83 7.51
N CYS A 147 17.36 -20.92 7.91
CA CYS A 147 17.72 -20.84 9.33
C CYS A 147 17.90 -19.38 9.75
N THR A 148 17.23 -18.98 10.82
CA THR A 148 17.28 -17.60 11.33
C THR A 148 17.26 -17.57 12.86
N ARG A 149 17.70 -16.47 13.46
CA ARG A 149 17.61 -16.22 14.92
C ARG A 149 16.33 -15.49 15.32
N SER A 150 15.69 -14.81 14.37
CA SER A 150 14.53 -13.96 14.63
C SER A 150 13.67 -13.79 13.40
N VAL A 151 12.38 -13.53 13.63
CA VAL A 151 11.40 -13.28 12.56
C VAL A 151 10.63 -11.99 12.88
N ILE A 152 10.57 -11.10 11.89
CA ILE A 152 9.69 -9.93 11.93
C ILE A 152 8.54 -10.20 10.96
N ASN A 153 7.33 -10.31 11.49
CA ASN A 153 6.11 -10.47 10.72
C ASN A 153 5.56 -9.10 10.31
N CYS A 154 5.78 -8.74 9.05
CA CYS A 154 5.28 -7.53 8.40
C CYS A 154 4.15 -7.83 7.39
N ALA A 155 3.33 -8.85 7.64
CA ALA A 155 2.35 -9.33 6.67
C ALA A 155 1.05 -8.50 6.59
N GLY A 156 1.02 -7.27 7.11
CA GLY A 156 -0.11 -6.34 7.00
C GLY A 156 -1.45 -6.99 7.41
N SER A 157 -2.41 -7.00 6.48
CA SER A 157 -3.76 -7.59 6.66
C SER A 157 -3.75 -9.09 6.97
N TRP A 158 -2.60 -9.76 6.81
CA TRP A 158 -2.38 -11.19 7.05
C TRP A 158 -1.49 -11.47 8.27
N ALA A 159 -1.19 -10.47 9.11
CA ALA A 159 -0.32 -10.62 10.28
C ALA A 159 -0.73 -11.80 11.20
N ASP A 160 -2.02 -11.91 11.54
CA ASP A 160 -2.52 -13.03 12.36
C ASP A 160 -2.41 -14.39 11.67
N LEU A 161 -2.58 -14.44 10.35
CA LEU A 161 -2.48 -15.68 9.59
C LEU A 161 -1.01 -16.17 9.55
N VAL A 162 -0.07 -15.26 9.31
CA VAL A 162 1.36 -15.56 9.36
C VAL A 162 1.79 -15.96 10.77
N ARG A 163 1.22 -15.33 11.80
CA ARG A 163 1.48 -15.72 13.20
C ARG A 163 1.12 -17.18 13.47
N GLN A 164 0.04 -17.69 12.87
CA GLN A 164 -0.37 -19.09 13.00
C GLN A 164 0.57 -20.10 12.31
N THR A 165 1.53 -19.66 11.49
CA THR A 165 2.54 -20.55 10.88
C THR A 165 3.61 -21.00 11.87
N PHE A 166 3.70 -20.35 13.04
CA PHE A 166 4.61 -20.77 14.10
C PHE A 166 3.99 -21.93 14.90
N VAL A 167 4.72 -23.05 15.00
CA VAL A 167 4.19 -24.29 15.61
C VAL A 167 3.79 -24.08 17.08
N ASP A 168 4.56 -23.31 17.84
CA ASP A 168 4.31 -23.08 19.27
C ASP A 168 3.58 -21.76 19.54
N ASN A 169 2.81 -21.26 18.57
CA ASN A 169 2.12 -19.97 18.68
C ASN A 169 1.11 -19.89 19.84
N ALA A 170 0.59 -21.03 20.31
CA ALA A 170 -0.29 -21.07 21.47
C ALA A 170 0.41 -20.64 22.78
N ALA A 171 1.75 -20.66 22.81
CA ALA A 171 2.54 -20.22 23.95
C ALA A 171 2.74 -18.69 24.00
N ASP A 172 2.35 -17.95 22.95
CA ASP A 172 2.51 -16.50 22.90
C ASP A 172 1.33 -15.77 23.57
N VAL A 173 1.61 -14.76 24.38
CA VAL A 173 0.60 -13.90 25.02
C VAL A 173 -0.11 -12.96 24.05
N ILE A 174 0.44 -12.75 22.85
CA ILE A 174 -0.15 -11.84 21.87
C ILE A 174 -1.49 -12.43 21.35
N PRO A 175 -2.63 -11.75 21.59
CA PRO A 175 -3.92 -12.22 21.10
C PRO A 175 -4.03 -12.05 19.57
N ALA A 176 -4.88 -12.86 18.93
CA ALA A 176 -5.25 -12.61 17.54
C ALA A 176 -6.04 -11.30 17.44
N ALA A 177 -5.56 -10.37 16.61
CA ALA A 177 -6.00 -8.99 16.57
C ALA A 177 -7.17 -8.72 15.63
N PHE A 178 -7.25 -9.45 14.52
CA PHE A 178 -8.21 -9.21 13.45
C PHE A 178 -9.51 -9.96 13.70
N GLU A 179 -10.64 -9.26 13.55
CA GLU A 179 -11.99 -9.80 13.67
C GLU A 179 -12.53 -10.24 12.30
N ARG A 180 -12.36 -9.38 11.29
CA ARG A 180 -12.83 -9.57 9.91
C ARG A 180 -12.02 -8.71 8.94
N HIS A 181 -12.37 -8.74 7.65
CA HIS A 181 -11.71 -7.95 6.62
C HIS A 181 -12.73 -7.20 5.76
N TYR A 182 -12.33 -6.02 5.30
CA TYR A 182 -13.03 -5.22 4.30
C TYR A 182 -12.17 -5.07 3.05
N VAL A 183 -12.82 -4.74 1.94
CA VAL A 183 -12.16 -4.23 0.74
C VAL A 183 -12.50 -2.76 0.61
N ASN A 184 -11.45 -1.94 0.48
CA ASN A 184 -11.54 -0.54 0.09
C ASN A 184 -11.29 -0.46 -1.41
N SER A 185 -12.31 -0.05 -2.17
CA SER A 185 -12.28 0.02 -3.63
C SER A 185 -12.30 1.47 -4.11
N TYR A 186 -11.48 1.76 -5.11
CA TYR A 186 -11.46 3.02 -5.84
C TYR A 186 -11.71 2.75 -7.31
N LEU A 187 -12.60 3.52 -7.92
CA LEU A 187 -12.76 3.51 -9.37
C LEU A 187 -11.62 4.30 -10.00
N VAL A 188 -11.21 3.88 -11.19
CA VAL A 188 -10.22 4.56 -12.01
C VAL A 188 -10.94 5.16 -13.20
N ALA A 189 -10.80 6.46 -13.42
CA ALA A 189 -11.36 7.16 -14.58
C ALA A 189 -10.37 8.20 -15.10
N PRO A 190 -10.39 8.54 -16.40
CA PRO A 190 -9.66 9.68 -16.92
C PRO A 190 -10.10 10.95 -16.20
N ARG A 191 -9.18 11.88 -15.95
CA ARG A 191 -9.49 13.11 -15.21
C ARG A 191 -10.62 13.91 -15.88
N GLU A 192 -10.69 13.90 -17.20
CA GLU A 192 -11.73 14.57 -17.98
C GLU A 192 -13.11 13.88 -17.94
N ALA A 193 -13.19 12.67 -17.37
CA ALA A 193 -14.47 12.02 -17.08
C ALA A 193 -15.12 12.56 -15.78
N VAL A 194 -14.36 13.30 -14.96
CA VAL A 194 -14.85 13.92 -13.74
C VAL A 194 -15.11 15.39 -13.99
N ARG A 195 -16.36 15.79 -13.82
CA ARG A 195 -16.81 17.17 -13.97
C ARG A 195 -17.26 17.69 -12.62
N VAL A 196 -16.60 18.74 -12.20
CA VAL A 196 -17.11 19.60 -11.13
C VAL A 196 -17.80 20.76 -11.82
N PRO A 197 -19.00 21.19 -11.37
CA PRO A 197 -19.69 22.31 -11.98
C PRO A 197 -18.75 23.51 -11.98
N ALA A 198 -18.32 23.89 -13.19
CA ALA A 198 -17.59 25.11 -13.37
C ALA A 198 -18.59 26.26 -13.35
N ARG A 199 -18.06 27.46 -13.11
CA ARG A 199 -18.79 28.73 -13.26
C ARG A 199 -19.55 28.71 -14.60
N ALA A 200 -20.74 29.33 -14.68
CA ALA A 200 -21.63 29.29 -15.86
C ALA A 200 -20.98 29.73 -17.20
N ASP A 201 -19.77 30.28 -17.17
CA ASP A 201 -19.03 30.80 -18.33
C ASP A 201 -17.76 29.99 -18.68
N ALA A 202 -17.53 28.81 -18.09
CA ALA A 202 -16.34 28.01 -18.39
C ALA A 202 -16.62 26.99 -19.51
N ASP A 203 -15.74 26.96 -20.52
CA ASP A 203 -15.81 26.01 -21.62
C ASP A 203 -15.82 24.56 -21.09
N ALA A 204 -16.71 23.73 -21.63
CA ALA A 204 -16.85 22.31 -21.28
C ALA A 204 -15.58 21.45 -21.54
N SER A 205 -14.54 22.07 -22.11
CA SER A 205 -13.23 21.49 -22.39
C SER A 205 -12.24 21.59 -21.23
N GLU A 206 -12.51 22.37 -20.17
CA GLU A 206 -11.54 22.57 -19.10
C GLU A 206 -11.69 21.49 -18.01
N ALA A 207 -10.62 20.70 -17.81
CA ALA A 207 -10.49 19.73 -16.73
C ALA A 207 -10.78 20.36 -15.35
N MET A 208 -11.19 19.54 -14.37
CA MET A 208 -11.45 19.96 -12.98
C MET A 208 -10.41 20.97 -12.45
N GLN A 209 -10.80 22.26 -12.42
CA GLN A 209 -10.04 23.38 -11.87
C GLN A 209 -10.52 23.65 -10.44
N LEU A 210 -9.79 23.16 -9.45
CA LEU A 210 -10.12 23.44 -8.05
C LEU A 210 -9.44 24.73 -7.57
N PRO A 211 -10.08 25.47 -6.65
CA PRO A 211 -9.50 26.61 -5.96
C PRO A 211 -8.14 26.33 -5.35
N GLY A 212 -7.30 27.35 -5.35
CA GLY A 212 -6.00 27.29 -4.68
C GLY A 212 -5.03 26.29 -5.31
N GLY A 213 -5.21 25.92 -6.58
CA GLY A 213 -4.33 24.97 -7.27
C GLY A 213 -4.43 23.56 -6.69
N ALA A 214 -5.55 23.22 -6.05
CA ALA A 214 -5.82 21.87 -5.63
C ALA A 214 -5.97 20.95 -6.86
N ALA A 215 -5.42 19.76 -6.76
CA ALA A 215 -5.56 18.72 -7.77
C ALA A 215 -6.45 17.58 -7.26
N ALA A 216 -6.59 17.45 -5.94
CA ALA A 216 -7.46 16.50 -5.27
C ALA A 216 -8.63 17.18 -4.58
N LEU A 217 -9.73 16.44 -4.42
CA LEU A 217 -10.93 16.87 -3.70
C LEU A 217 -11.34 15.77 -2.73
N GLN A 218 -11.66 16.14 -1.49
CA GLN A 218 -12.30 15.25 -0.53
C GLN A 218 -13.66 15.83 -0.17
N VAL A 219 -14.73 15.05 -0.33
CA VAL A 219 -16.10 15.43 -0.02
C VAL A 219 -16.73 14.41 0.91
N CYS A 220 -17.66 14.84 1.73
CA CYS A 220 -18.44 13.97 2.61
C CYS A 220 -19.92 14.16 2.28
N SER A 221 -20.66 13.07 2.14
CA SER A 221 -22.11 13.15 1.92
C SER A 221 -22.86 12.95 3.23
N THR A 222 -23.68 13.93 3.61
CA THR A 222 -24.61 13.84 4.76
C THR A 222 -25.61 12.70 4.56
N LEU A 223 -26.04 12.44 3.32
CA LEU A 223 -26.93 11.33 2.96
C LEU A 223 -26.32 9.94 3.16
N TYR A 224 -25.00 9.85 3.32
CA TYR A 224 -24.26 8.60 3.51
C TYR A 224 -23.48 8.60 4.83
N SER A 225 -24.09 9.16 5.88
CA SER A 225 -23.51 9.19 7.24
C SER A 225 -22.09 9.78 7.27
N PHE A 226 -21.86 10.85 6.50
CA PHE A 226 -20.55 11.50 6.37
C PHE A 226 -19.46 10.60 5.78
N SER A 227 -19.84 9.59 4.99
CA SER A 227 -18.87 8.80 4.23
C SER A 227 -18.03 9.73 3.34
N ALA A 228 -16.73 9.76 3.61
CA ALA A 228 -15.78 10.52 2.81
C ALA A 228 -15.55 9.82 1.46
N SER A 229 -15.53 10.61 0.40
CA SER A 229 -15.10 10.20 -0.94
C SER A 229 -14.11 11.21 -1.49
N LEU A 230 -13.15 10.69 -2.22
CA LEU A 230 -12.00 11.38 -2.73
C LEU A 230 -12.03 11.33 -4.26
N VAL A 231 -11.61 12.43 -4.87
CA VAL A 231 -11.15 12.49 -6.25
C VAL A 231 -9.66 12.79 -6.17
N LEU A 232 -8.82 11.79 -6.41
CA LEU A 232 -7.37 11.90 -6.27
C LEU A 232 -6.70 11.80 -7.65
N PRO A 233 -5.82 12.75 -8.03
CA PRO A 233 -4.94 12.55 -9.18
C PRO A 233 -4.15 11.27 -9.02
N TRP A 234 -4.02 10.54 -10.12
CA TRP A 234 -3.30 9.29 -10.16
C TRP A 234 -2.52 9.15 -11.47
N ALA A 235 -2.07 7.93 -11.79
CA ALA A 235 -1.22 7.66 -12.93
C ALA A 235 -1.88 7.98 -14.28
N ASP A 236 -1.06 8.31 -15.28
CA ASP A 236 -1.43 8.41 -16.70
C ASP A 236 -2.64 9.32 -16.98
N GLY A 237 -2.74 10.45 -16.27
CA GLY A 237 -3.85 11.40 -16.44
C GLY A 237 -5.19 10.91 -15.86
N CYS A 238 -5.21 9.77 -15.17
CA CYS A 238 -6.39 9.25 -14.48
C CYS A 238 -6.51 9.83 -13.06
N CYS A 239 -7.67 9.61 -12.46
CA CYS A 239 -7.94 9.84 -11.05
C CYS A 239 -8.57 8.61 -10.38
N LEU A 240 -8.35 8.50 -9.07
CA LEU A 240 -9.04 7.55 -8.19
C LEU A 240 -10.29 8.20 -7.61
N LEU A 241 -11.41 7.47 -7.65
CA LEU A 241 -12.70 7.88 -7.10
C LEU A 241 -13.11 6.91 -5.98
N GLY A 242 -13.33 7.41 -4.76
CA GLY A 242 -13.75 6.59 -3.62
C GLY A 242 -13.04 6.95 -2.31
N PRO A 243 -12.92 6.05 -1.32
CA PRO A 243 -13.20 4.63 -1.41
C PRO A 243 -14.69 4.29 -1.23
N SER A 244 -15.10 3.14 -1.77
CA SER A 244 -16.20 2.36 -1.22
C SER A 244 -15.64 1.25 -0.33
N ILE A 245 -16.22 1.10 0.86
CA ILE A 245 -15.87 0.05 1.80
C ILE A 245 -16.93 -1.04 1.73
N SER A 246 -16.52 -2.29 1.47
CA SER A 246 -17.44 -3.42 1.39
C SER A 246 -16.86 -4.63 2.12
N PRO A 247 -17.68 -5.40 2.88
CA PRO A 247 -17.19 -6.58 3.57
C PRO A 247 -16.68 -7.59 2.57
N ILE A 248 -15.62 -8.30 2.96
CA ILE A 248 -15.15 -9.46 2.22
C ILE A 248 -15.17 -10.66 3.16
N ALA A 249 -15.79 -11.74 2.70
CA ALA A 249 -15.51 -13.03 3.30
C ALA A 249 -14.15 -13.44 2.74
N LEU A 250 -13.10 -13.45 3.57
CA LEU A 250 -11.88 -14.18 3.20
C LEU A 250 -12.32 -15.61 2.88
N PRO A 251 -12.21 -16.07 1.62
CA PRO A 251 -12.69 -17.39 1.28
C PRO A 251 -12.03 -18.41 2.23
N ALA A 252 -12.76 -19.45 2.65
CA ALA A 252 -12.13 -20.62 3.29
C ALA A 252 -10.95 -21.12 2.42
N VAL A 253 -11.08 -20.95 1.10
CA VAL A 253 -10.07 -21.16 0.07
C VAL A 253 -8.78 -20.36 0.29
N MET A 254 -8.74 -19.19 0.95
CA MET A 254 -7.45 -18.53 1.25
C MET A 254 -6.71 -19.20 2.42
N ARG A 255 -7.45 -19.66 3.44
CA ARG A 255 -6.90 -20.51 4.52
C ARG A 255 -6.44 -21.88 4.01
N ASP A 256 -7.14 -22.42 3.00
CA ASP A 256 -6.82 -23.72 2.40
C ASP A 256 -5.80 -23.64 1.24
N ALA A 257 -5.80 -22.58 0.43
CA ALA A 257 -4.84 -22.38 -0.68
C ALA A 257 -3.44 -22.07 -0.16
N TRP A 258 -3.32 -21.34 0.96
CA TRP A 258 -2.06 -21.22 1.69
C TRP A 258 -1.55 -22.57 2.21
N LYS A 259 -2.43 -23.55 2.45
CA LYS A 259 -2.05 -24.92 2.85
C LYS A 259 -1.82 -25.88 1.68
N LYS A 260 -2.45 -25.61 0.54
CA LYS A 260 -2.45 -26.51 -0.64
C LYS A 260 -1.50 -26.06 -1.75
N ASN A 261 -0.80 -24.93 -1.58
CA ASN A 261 0.08 -24.34 -2.60
C ASN A 261 -0.58 -24.18 -3.98
N ASP A 262 -1.92 -24.13 -4.00
CA ASP A 262 -2.72 -23.95 -5.21
C ASP A 262 -2.74 -22.47 -5.58
N ASP A 263 -2.12 -22.17 -6.72
CA ASP A 263 -2.18 -20.96 -7.54
C ASP A 263 -2.64 -19.68 -6.81
N TYR A 264 -1.65 -18.83 -6.46
CA TYR A 264 -1.83 -17.44 -5.97
C TYR A 264 -2.84 -16.64 -6.81
N MET A 265 -3.10 -17.09 -8.03
CA MET A 265 -4.12 -16.60 -8.96
C MET A 265 -5.56 -16.58 -8.45
N ARG A 266 -5.94 -17.29 -7.38
CA ARG A 266 -7.29 -17.17 -6.78
C ARG A 266 -7.50 -15.89 -5.97
N VAL A 267 -6.44 -15.12 -5.69
CA VAL A 267 -6.54 -13.80 -5.03
C VAL A 267 -7.18 -12.74 -5.95
N ALA A 268 -7.22 -13.00 -7.26
CA ALA A 268 -8.04 -12.26 -8.24
C ALA A 268 -9.54 -12.24 -7.91
N ALA A 269 -10.01 -13.20 -7.12
CA ALA A 269 -11.41 -13.34 -6.72
C ALA A 269 -11.72 -12.77 -5.33
N LEU A 270 -10.85 -11.90 -4.77
CA LEU A 270 -11.21 -11.08 -3.61
C LEU A 270 -12.21 -10.00 -4.04
N ARG A 271 -13.40 -10.44 -4.44
CA ARG A 271 -14.52 -9.57 -4.78
C ARG A 271 -15.16 -9.13 -3.49
N SER A 272 -15.60 -7.87 -3.47
CA SER A 272 -16.53 -7.45 -2.44
C SER A 272 -17.80 -8.31 -2.51
N GLN A 273 -18.43 -8.56 -1.37
CA GLN A 273 -19.68 -9.34 -1.35
C GLN A 273 -20.80 -8.71 -2.19
N ASP A 274 -20.77 -7.38 -2.36
CA ASP A 274 -21.74 -6.60 -3.14
C ASP A 274 -21.35 -6.41 -4.62
N GLY A 275 -20.13 -6.82 -5.01
CA GLY A 275 -19.61 -6.70 -6.38
C GLY A 275 -19.29 -5.27 -6.85
N PHE A 276 -18.54 -5.16 -7.95
CA PHE A 276 -18.07 -3.86 -8.45
C PHE A 276 -19.20 -2.94 -8.94
N ALA A 277 -20.33 -3.48 -9.43
CA ALA A 277 -21.46 -2.67 -9.86
C ALA A 277 -22.08 -1.89 -8.68
N ALA A 278 -22.23 -2.50 -7.51
CA ALA A 278 -22.72 -1.83 -6.32
C ALA A 278 -21.73 -0.79 -5.80
N GLN A 279 -20.43 -1.11 -5.82
CA GLN A 279 -19.38 -0.16 -5.46
C GLN A 279 -19.35 1.05 -6.41
N LYS A 280 -19.47 0.81 -7.72
CA LYS A 280 -19.58 1.86 -8.77
C LYS A 280 -20.75 2.79 -8.48
N ALA A 281 -21.94 2.20 -8.26
CA ALA A 281 -23.15 2.97 -7.98
C ALA A 281 -23.00 3.81 -6.72
N ARG A 282 -22.46 3.25 -5.62
CA ARG A 282 -22.27 3.95 -4.35
C ARG A 282 -21.29 5.12 -4.46
N ILE A 283 -20.11 4.90 -5.06
CA ILE A 283 -19.09 5.96 -5.22
C ILE A 283 -19.63 7.09 -6.09
N VAL A 284 -20.22 6.77 -7.23
CA VAL A 284 -20.76 7.79 -8.13
C VAL A 284 -21.91 8.54 -7.47
N GLU A 285 -22.76 7.87 -6.71
CA GLU A 285 -23.87 8.52 -6.02
C GLU A 285 -23.39 9.45 -4.90
N ILE A 286 -22.43 9.04 -4.06
CA ILE A 286 -21.82 9.93 -3.04
C ILE A 286 -21.19 11.16 -3.71
N LEU A 287 -20.44 10.98 -4.79
CA LEU A 287 -19.85 12.10 -5.52
C LEU A 287 -20.93 13.03 -6.09
N ARG A 288 -22.00 12.47 -6.66
CA ARG A 288 -23.13 13.22 -7.22
C ARG A 288 -23.84 14.05 -6.15
N THR A 289 -24.10 13.52 -4.96
CA THR A 289 -24.74 14.27 -3.87
C THR A 289 -23.86 15.42 -3.38
N CYS A 290 -22.55 15.31 -3.54
CA CYS A 290 -21.59 16.39 -3.26
C CYS A 290 -21.34 17.34 -4.45
N GLY A 291 -22.12 17.24 -5.53
CA GLY A 291 -22.00 18.11 -6.71
C GLY A 291 -20.94 17.69 -7.72
N VAL A 292 -20.29 16.53 -7.55
CA VAL A 292 -19.29 16.01 -8.49
C VAL A 292 -19.94 15.04 -9.47
N ALA A 293 -19.95 15.40 -10.76
CA ALA A 293 -20.46 14.54 -11.82
C ALA A 293 -19.35 13.63 -12.37
N VAL A 294 -19.68 12.36 -12.61
CA VAL A 294 -18.76 11.37 -13.20
C VAL A 294 -19.42 10.75 -14.42
N ASP A 295 -18.74 10.81 -15.55
CA ASP A 295 -19.16 10.17 -16.80
C ASP A 295 -19.01 8.65 -16.69
N ARG A 296 -20.11 7.97 -16.32
CA ARG A 296 -20.10 6.56 -15.93
C ARG A 296 -19.53 5.59 -16.99
N PRO A 297 -19.84 5.74 -18.29
CA PRO A 297 -19.22 4.95 -19.36
C PRO A 297 -17.71 5.09 -19.49
N ARG A 298 -17.11 6.16 -18.95
CA ARG A 298 -15.67 6.43 -19.02
C ARG A 298 -14.89 5.94 -17.81
N ILE A 299 -15.56 5.26 -16.86
CA ILE A 299 -14.89 4.54 -15.78
C ILE A 299 -14.19 3.32 -16.38
N LEU A 300 -12.90 3.20 -16.15
CA LEU A 300 -12.03 2.23 -16.81
C LEU A 300 -11.92 0.93 -16.02
N SER A 301 -11.63 1.05 -14.72
CA SER A 301 -11.35 -0.11 -13.86
C SER A 301 -11.64 0.19 -12.39
N CYS A 302 -11.44 -0.81 -11.54
CA CYS A 302 -11.46 -0.68 -10.09
C CYS A 302 -10.13 -1.17 -9.50
N VAL A 303 -9.57 -0.43 -8.53
CA VAL A 303 -8.45 -0.89 -7.70
C VAL A 303 -8.92 -1.09 -6.27
N SER A 304 -8.55 -2.22 -5.69
CA SER A 304 -9.07 -2.67 -4.40
C SER A 304 -7.94 -3.06 -3.45
N HIS A 305 -8.09 -2.70 -2.17
CA HIS A 305 -7.15 -3.04 -1.11
C HIS A 305 -7.88 -3.71 0.06
N VAL A 306 -7.31 -4.79 0.59
CA VAL A 306 -7.86 -5.49 1.75
C VAL A 306 -7.39 -4.79 3.03
N VAL A 307 -8.33 -4.43 3.89
CA VAL A 307 -8.08 -3.79 5.18
C VAL A 307 -8.64 -4.67 6.29
N PRO A 308 -7.85 -5.02 7.33
CA PRO A 308 -8.36 -5.78 8.45
C PRO A 308 -9.16 -4.87 9.40
N VAL A 309 -10.19 -5.44 10.01
CA VAL A 309 -10.89 -4.86 11.15
C VAL A 309 -10.28 -5.45 12.40
N MET A 310 -9.76 -4.59 13.27
CA MET A 310 -9.26 -5.02 14.56
C MET A 310 -10.41 -5.25 15.53
N LYS A 311 -10.25 -6.22 16.42
CA LYS A 311 -11.13 -6.42 17.57
C LYS A 311 -11.09 -5.20 18.47
N ASP A 312 -12.13 -5.06 19.30
CA ASP A 312 -12.21 -4.00 20.28
C ASP A 312 -11.05 -4.04 21.31
N HIS A 313 -10.74 -2.85 21.85
CA HIS A 313 -9.68 -2.64 22.84
C HIS A 313 -9.84 -3.49 24.12
N HIS A 314 -11.05 -3.93 24.49
CA HIS A 314 -11.23 -4.86 25.60
C HIS A 314 -10.66 -6.25 25.31
N ALA A 315 -10.74 -6.72 24.06
CA ALA A 315 -10.18 -8.00 23.64
C ALA A 315 -8.69 -7.90 23.28
N VAL A 316 -8.27 -6.74 22.76
CA VAL A 316 -6.90 -6.49 22.31
C VAL A 316 -6.46 -5.10 22.78
N PRO A 317 -5.92 -4.96 24.01
CA PRO A 317 -5.65 -3.67 24.65
C PRO A 317 -4.79 -2.71 23.83
N TRP A 318 -3.85 -3.23 23.05
CA TRP A 318 -2.94 -2.44 22.25
C TRP A 318 -3.55 -1.91 20.94
N VAL A 319 -4.79 -2.26 20.57
CA VAL A 319 -5.47 -1.67 19.40
C VAL A 319 -5.59 -0.15 19.52
N GLY A 320 -5.68 0.37 20.76
CA GLY A 320 -5.62 1.81 21.01
C GLY A 320 -4.35 2.48 20.48
N ASP A 321 -3.22 1.77 20.39
CA ASP A 321 -2.01 2.30 19.78
C ASP A 321 -2.12 2.42 18.27
N VAL A 322 -2.76 1.46 17.61
CA VAL A 322 -3.02 1.53 16.17
C VAL A 322 -3.93 2.71 15.85
N LEU A 323 -4.96 2.95 16.67
CA LEU A 323 -5.86 4.09 16.48
C LEU A 323 -5.17 5.45 16.70
N ARG A 324 -4.26 5.55 17.68
CA ARG A 324 -3.59 6.82 18.01
C ARG A 324 -2.34 7.09 17.17
N ARG A 325 -1.51 6.08 16.95
CA ARG A 325 -0.21 6.17 16.27
C ARG A 325 -0.25 5.70 14.81
N GLY A 326 -1.31 4.99 14.42
CA GLY A 326 -1.43 4.36 13.11
C GLY A 326 -0.86 2.95 13.03
N TYR A 327 -0.09 2.48 14.03
CA TYR A 327 0.52 1.15 14.06
C TYR A 327 0.84 0.70 15.49
N HIS A 328 1.15 -0.58 15.64
CA HIS A 328 1.65 -1.18 16.88
C HIS A 328 2.73 -2.24 16.59
N ILE A 329 3.77 -2.28 17.43
CA ILE A 329 4.86 -3.27 17.38
C ILE A 329 4.71 -4.20 18.58
N ALA A 330 4.17 -5.38 18.34
CA ALA A 330 4.02 -6.41 19.36
C ALA A 330 5.25 -7.32 19.35
N VAL A 331 5.88 -7.50 20.51
CA VAL A 331 7.02 -8.42 20.67
C VAL A 331 6.52 -9.64 21.42
N SER A 332 6.70 -10.82 20.84
CA SER A 332 6.18 -12.07 21.41
C SER A 332 6.83 -12.39 22.74
N GLN A 333 6.02 -12.92 23.66
CA GLN A 333 6.46 -13.31 25.00
C GLN A 333 5.78 -14.61 25.39
N PRO A 334 6.49 -15.54 26.05
CA PRO A 334 5.89 -16.78 26.53
C PRO A 334 4.84 -16.48 27.62
N ALA A 335 3.71 -17.17 27.56
CA ALA A 335 2.62 -17.05 28.54
C ALA A 335 3.01 -17.51 29.95
N LEU A 336 3.91 -18.48 30.03
CA LEU A 336 4.55 -18.94 31.26
C LEU A 336 6.05 -18.63 31.16
N PRO A 337 6.54 -17.52 31.73
CA PRO A 337 7.91 -17.05 31.49
C PRO A 337 8.99 -17.88 32.20
N GLU A 338 8.63 -18.65 33.23
CA GLU A 338 9.59 -19.42 34.02
C GLU A 338 10.01 -20.69 33.25
N GLY A 339 11.28 -20.73 32.83
CA GLY A 339 11.86 -21.87 32.11
C GLY A 339 11.46 -21.99 30.63
N ALA A 340 10.52 -21.17 30.13
CA ALA A 340 10.15 -21.16 28.72
C ALA A 340 11.20 -20.46 27.85
N PRO A 341 11.42 -20.93 26.62
CA PRO A 341 12.35 -20.28 25.73
C PRO A 341 11.83 -18.92 25.24
N PRO A 342 12.74 -17.98 24.92
CA PRO A 342 12.36 -16.70 24.37
C PRO A 342 11.70 -16.90 23.00
N LEU A 343 10.57 -16.22 22.76
CA LEU A 343 9.91 -16.20 21.46
C LEU A 343 10.56 -15.12 20.57
N PRO A 344 11.26 -15.49 19.49
CA PRO A 344 12.08 -14.55 18.72
C PRO A 344 11.26 -13.82 17.63
N PHE A 345 10.03 -13.44 17.95
CA PHE A 345 9.06 -12.88 17.01
C PHE A 345 8.70 -11.43 17.34
N VAL A 346 8.60 -10.62 16.28
CA VAL A 346 8.05 -9.27 16.34
C VAL A 346 6.97 -9.15 15.28
N HIS A 347 5.80 -8.67 15.66
CA HIS A 347 4.64 -8.50 14.80
C HIS A 347 4.34 -7.01 14.61
N VAL A 348 4.12 -6.63 13.35
CA VAL A 348 3.71 -5.28 12.97
C VAL A 348 2.22 -5.29 12.64
N TYR A 349 1.45 -4.49 13.37
CA TYR A 349 0.02 -4.28 13.12
C TYR A 349 -0.24 -2.84 12.69
N GLY A 350 -1.14 -2.66 11.70
CA GLY A 350 -1.42 -1.35 11.12
C GLY A 350 -0.27 -0.85 10.24
N GLY A 351 -0.09 0.47 10.21
CA GLY A 351 0.93 1.17 9.46
C GLY A 351 0.43 1.82 8.18
N SER A 352 1.06 2.94 7.84
CA SER A 352 0.95 3.62 6.56
C SER A 352 2.27 3.47 5.79
N THR A 353 2.22 3.52 4.45
CA THR A 353 3.44 3.43 3.63
C THR A 353 4.42 4.57 3.92
N SER A 354 3.92 5.76 4.26
CA SER A 354 4.73 6.90 4.69
C SER A 354 5.55 6.56 5.93
N LEU A 355 4.94 5.93 6.96
CA LEU A 355 5.62 5.56 8.20
C LEU A 355 6.48 4.30 8.12
N ALA A 356 6.53 3.60 6.98
CA ALA A 356 7.20 2.31 6.84
C ALA A 356 8.65 2.30 7.37
N ARG A 357 9.42 3.38 7.22
CA ARG A 357 10.80 3.47 7.72
C ARG A 357 10.87 3.57 9.25
N THR A 358 9.98 4.34 9.85
CA THR A 358 9.86 4.49 11.31
C THR A 358 9.44 3.17 11.93
N ILE A 359 8.41 2.54 11.36
CA ILE A 359 7.90 1.24 11.77
C ILE A 359 9.00 0.18 11.69
N ALA A 360 9.76 0.14 10.59
CA ALA A 360 10.88 -0.79 10.44
C ALA A 360 11.98 -0.57 11.49
N ALA A 361 12.32 0.69 11.80
CA ALA A 361 13.30 0.99 12.84
C ALA A 361 12.84 0.51 14.22
N GLU A 362 11.57 0.72 14.58
CA GLU A 362 11.00 0.25 15.84
C GLU A 362 10.89 -1.28 15.90
N ALA A 363 10.54 -1.93 14.80
CA ALA A 363 10.48 -3.39 14.70
C ALA A 363 11.87 -4.03 14.89
N VAL A 364 12.90 -3.50 14.21
CA VAL A 364 14.30 -3.96 14.36
C VAL A 364 14.79 -3.70 15.78
N ASN A 365 14.50 -2.54 16.38
CA ASN A 365 14.81 -2.29 17.79
C ASN A 365 14.09 -3.27 18.72
N GLY A 366 12.85 -3.66 18.39
CA GLY A 366 12.11 -4.72 19.09
C GLY A 366 12.86 -6.05 19.10
N VAL A 367 13.36 -6.49 17.95
CA VAL A 367 14.19 -7.69 17.85
C VAL A 367 15.45 -7.54 18.69
N LEU A 368 16.20 -6.45 18.52
CA LEU A 368 17.48 -6.24 19.17
C LEU A 368 17.36 -6.17 20.70
N GLN A 369 16.34 -5.48 21.22
CA GLN A 369 16.29 -5.12 22.63
C GLN A 369 15.34 -5.98 23.45
N ARG A 370 14.26 -6.51 22.86
CA ARG A 370 13.11 -7.04 23.62
C ARG A 370 12.88 -8.54 23.47
N THR A 371 13.40 -9.19 22.42
CA THR A 371 13.19 -10.64 22.21
C THR A 371 14.14 -11.54 23.01
N GLY A 372 15.32 -11.04 23.39
CA GLY A 372 16.35 -11.84 24.04
C GLY A 372 17.03 -12.89 23.14
N CYS A 373 16.69 -12.98 21.85
CA CYS A 373 17.22 -14.02 20.95
C CYS A 373 18.54 -13.64 20.26
N LEU A 374 19.05 -12.43 20.49
CA LEU A 374 20.33 -11.97 19.96
C LEU A 374 21.37 -11.83 21.09
N PRO A 375 22.58 -12.40 20.93
CA PRO A 375 23.64 -12.29 21.92
C PRO A 375 24.00 -10.83 22.23
N ALA A 376 24.38 -10.55 23.48
CA ALA A 376 24.78 -9.20 23.89
C ALA A 376 25.94 -8.63 23.05
N THR A 377 26.87 -9.49 22.61
CA THR A 377 27.95 -9.13 21.70
C THR A 377 27.41 -8.62 20.36
N HIS A 378 26.41 -9.26 19.77
CA HIS A 378 25.81 -8.79 18.52
C HIS A 378 25.13 -7.42 18.71
N ARG A 379 24.48 -7.21 19.86
CA ARG A 379 23.84 -5.92 20.20
C ARG A 379 24.85 -4.79 20.37
N ALA A 380 26.01 -5.07 20.96
CA ALA A 380 27.07 -4.07 21.13
C ALA A 380 27.65 -3.57 19.78
N HIS A 381 27.56 -4.40 18.73
CA HIS A 381 28.04 -4.05 17.39
C HIS A 381 26.96 -3.43 16.49
N THR A 382 25.71 -3.30 16.95
CA THR A 382 24.66 -2.68 16.13
C THR A 382 24.79 -1.16 16.12
N ALA A 383 24.94 -0.59 14.92
CA ALA A 383 24.93 0.85 14.75
C ALA A 383 23.51 1.44 14.95
N PRO A 384 23.39 2.71 15.38
CA PRO A 384 22.12 3.41 15.39
C PRO A 384 21.45 3.40 14.01
N CYS A 385 20.12 3.40 13.99
CA CYS A 385 19.36 3.44 12.74
C CYS A 385 19.65 4.72 11.95
N ARG A 386 20.11 4.57 10.71
CA ARG A 386 20.43 5.69 9.77
C ARG A 386 19.56 5.68 8.53
N THR A 387 18.44 4.95 8.53
CA THR A 387 17.58 4.82 7.35
C THR A 387 17.03 6.18 6.90
N ALA A 388 16.81 7.16 7.78
CA ALA A 388 16.39 8.50 7.37
C ALA A 388 17.39 9.23 6.43
N GLN A 389 18.65 8.79 6.38
CA GLN A 389 19.72 9.36 5.55
C GLN A 389 20.12 8.45 4.37
N LEU A 390 19.60 7.22 4.34
CA LEU A 390 19.93 6.23 3.32
C LEU A 390 19.13 6.48 2.05
N ARG A 391 19.79 7.04 1.02
CA ARG A 391 19.28 7.15 -0.35
C ARG A 391 18.87 5.77 -0.87
N LEU A 392 17.70 5.68 -1.47
CA LEU A 392 17.23 4.42 -2.06
C LEU A 392 17.72 4.28 -3.49
N VAL A 393 18.03 3.03 -3.87
CA VAL A 393 18.34 2.64 -5.24
C VAL A 393 17.12 2.93 -6.12
N CYS A 394 17.33 3.69 -7.19
CA CYS A 394 16.35 3.94 -8.25
C CYS A 394 16.61 2.98 -9.43
N PRO A 395 15.71 2.02 -9.71
CA PRO A 395 15.72 1.20 -10.92
C PRO A 395 15.90 2.04 -12.18
N ALA A 396 16.65 1.51 -13.16
CA ALA A 396 17.00 2.27 -14.36
C ALA A 396 15.77 2.75 -15.13
N ALA A 397 14.72 1.93 -15.20
CA ALA A 397 13.47 2.25 -15.89
C ALA A 397 12.74 3.49 -15.33
N TRP A 398 12.95 3.84 -14.06
CA TRP A 398 12.29 4.96 -13.39
C TRP A 398 13.12 6.24 -13.38
N ARG A 399 14.33 6.20 -13.95
CA ARG A 399 15.11 7.42 -14.13
C ARG A 399 14.44 8.30 -15.20
N PRO A 400 14.45 9.63 -15.02
CA PRO A 400 13.99 10.54 -16.05
C PRO A 400 14.74 10.29 -17.37
N SER A 401 14.01 10.36 -18.48
CA SER A 401 14.65 10.37 -19.80
C SER A 401 15.37 11.71 -19.96
N PRO A 402 16.59 11.73 -20.52
CA PRO A 402 17.27 12.98 -20.86
C PRO A 402 16.63 13.71 -22.06
N SER A 403 15.81 13.01 -22.84
CA SER A 403 15.06 13.53 -24.00
C SER A 403 13.57 13.59 -23.71
N ASP A 404 12.91 14.66 -24.16
CA ASP A 404 11.45 14.83 -24.12
C ASP A 404 10.73 13.91 -25.13
N VAL A 405 11.45 13.45 -26.16
CA VAL A 405 10.95 12.47 -27.13
C VAL A 405 11.47 11.09 -26.75
N VAL A 406 10.56 10.15 -26.49
CA VAL A 406 10.89 8.74 -26.26
C VAL A 406 10.68 7.98 -27.55
N THR A 407 11.76 7.45 -28.10
CA THR A 407 11.71 6.56 -29.27
C THR A 407 11.17 5.17 -28.88
N GLU A 408 10.70 4.40 -29.86
CA GLU A 408 10.25 3.02 -29.63
C GLU A 408 11.37 2.14 -29.05
N VAL A 409 12.61 2.32 -29.53
CA VAL A 409 13.79 1.61 -29.03
C VAL A 409 14.05 1.92 -27.56
N GLU A 410 13.94 3.19 -27.16
CA GLU A 410 14.08 3.59 -25.75
C GLU A 410 12.93 3.03 -24.89
N ALA A 411 11.70 3.03 -25.38
CA ALA A 411 10.56 2.46 -24.67
C ALA A 411 10.77 0.96 -24.41
N LEU A 412 11.21 0.20 -25.42
CA LEU A 412 11.54 -1.22 -25.29
C LEU A 412 12.68 -1.45 -24.30
N SER A 413 13.77 -0.67 -24.39
CA SER A 413 14.89 -0.76 -23.45
C SER A 413 14.45 -0.47 -22.01
N ARG A 414 13.59 0.53 -21.79
CA ARG A 414 13.05 0.85 -20.46
C ARG A 414 12.19 -0.29 -19.92
N LEU A 415 11.38 -0.92 -20.76
CA LEU A 415 10.58 -2.08 -20.36
C LEU A 415 11.46 -3.29 -20.00
N GLN A 416 12.54 -3.54 -20.76
CA GLN A 416 13.51 -4.58 -20.42
C GLN A 416 14.18 -4.31 -19.06
N SER A 417 14.65 -3.07 -18.82
CA SER A 417 15.22 -2.68 -17.53
C SER A 417 14.20 -2.79 -16.40
N LEU A 418 12.93 -2.46 -16.65
CA LEU A 418 11.85 -2.60 -15.67
C LEU A 418 11.68 -4.07 -15.27
N ILE A 419 11.67 -4.99 -16.22
CA ILE A 419 11.56 -6.44 -15.96
C ILE A 419 12.78 -6.92 -15.15
N ALA A 420 13.98 -6.48 -15.52
CA ALA A 420 15.22 -6.89 -14.87
C ALA A 420 15.36 -6.37 -13.43
N ASP A 421 15.04 -5.09 -13.19
CA ASP A 421 15.37 -4.40 -11.94
C ASP A 421 14.22 -4.35 -10.92
N THR A 422 13.02 -4.84 -11.25
CA THR A 422 11.84 -4.67 -10.39
C THR A 422 11.18 -5.99 -9.99
N TYR A 423 11.95 -7.08 -9.95
CA TYR A 423 11.50 -8.41 -9.50
C TYR A 423 10.24 -8.90 -10.23
N VAL A 424 10.14 -8.65 -11.53
CA VAL A 424 9.03 -9.17 -12.34
C VAL A 424 9.18 -10.67 -12.46
N GLU A 425 8.17 -11.43 -12.07
CA GLU A 425 8.13 -12.89 -12.27
C GLU A 425 6.82 -13.37 -12.92
N HIS A 426 5.79 -12.54 -12.94
CA HIS A 426 4.54 -12.81 -13.64
C HIS A 426 4.15 -11.63 -14.54
N LEU A 427 3.26 -11.86 -15.50
CA LEU A 427 2.85 -10.82 -16.44
C LEU A 427 2.08 -9.68 -15.75
N ASP A 428 1.32 -10.00 -14.69
CA ASP A 428 0.55 -9.03 -13.92
C ASP A 428 1.43 -8.04 -13.12
N ASP A 429 2.66 -8.43 -12.76
CA ASP A 429 3.63 -7.50 -12.15
C ASP A 429 3.82 -6.28 -13.03
N VAL A 430 4.08 -6.50 -14.32
CA VAL A 430 4.31 -5.43 -15.28
C VAL A 430 3.02 -4.63 -15.46
N ILE A 431 1.92 -5.30 -15.79
CA ILE A 431 0.67 -4.68 -16.23
C ILE A 431 -0.02 -3.90 -15.12
N PHE A 432 -0.06 -4.42 -13.90
CA PHE A 432 -0.83 -3.80 -12.82
C PHE A 432 0.03 -3.09 -11.77
N ARG A 433 1.25 -3.58 -11.49
CA ARG A 433 2.04 -3.09 -10.35
C ARG A 433 3.16 -2.13 -10.75
N ARG A 434 3.86 -2.39 -11.87
CA ARG A 434 5.01 -1.57 -12.30
C ARG A 434 4.62 -0.45 -13.26
N THR A 435 3.64 -0.68 -14.12
CA THR A 435 3.16 0.31 -15.11
C THR A 435 1.76 0.83 -14.81
N ARG A 436 0.90 0.02 -14.17
CA ARG A 436 -0.54 0.30 -13.90
C ARG A 436 -1.41 0.44 -15.15
N VAL A 437 -0.90 0.14 -16.34
CA VAL A 437 -1.65 0.22 -17.60
C VAL A 437 -2.91 -0.64 -17.57
N GLY A 438 -2.91 -1.75 -16.82
CA GLY A 438 -4.11 -2.58 -16.65
C GLY A 438 -5.26 -1.88 -15.92
N TYR A 439 -5.00 -0.77 -15.22
CA TYR A 439 -6.00 0.09 -14.60
C TYR A 439 -6.28 1.36 -15.41
N THR A 440 -5.22 2.01 -15.91
CA THR A 440 -5.32 3.32 -16.57
C THR A 440 -5.66 3.23 -18.05
N SER A 441 -5.41 2.10 -18.70
CA SER A 441 -5.76 1.86 -20.10
C SER A 441 -5.99 0.35 -20.38
N PRO A 442 -7.08 -0.25 -19.86
CA PRO A 442 -7.29 -1.70 -19.95
C PRO A 442 -7.34 -2.23 -21.39
N ALA A 443 -7.84 -1.42 -22.34
CA ALA A 443 -7.93 -1.79 -23.75
C ALA A 443 -6.54 -1.85 -24.41
N GLU A 444 -5.67 -0.88 -24.15
CA GLU A 444 -4.29 -0.89 -24.64
C GLU A 444 -3.47 -1.99 -23.96
N ALA A 445 -3.66 -2.17 -22.64
CA ALA A 445 -3.05 -3.27 -21.91
C ALA A 445 -3.37 -4.62 -22.56
N LEU A 446 -4.64 -4.85 -22.93
CA LEU A 446 -5.09 -6.07 -23.60
C LEU A 446 -4.40 -6.29 -24.95
N GLN A 447 -4.21 -5.23 -25.73
CA GLN A 447 -3.51 -5.30 -27.03
C GLN A 447 -2.02 -5.62 -26.86
N LEU A 448 -1.39 -5.08 -25.81
CA LEU A 448 0.03 -5.22 -25.54
C LEU A 448 0.42 -6.53 -24.84
N LEU A 449 -0.55 -7.30 -24.30
CA LEU A 449 -0.25 -8.53 -23.55
C LEU A 449 0.67 -9.51 -24.30
N PRO A 450 0.45 -9.84 -25.60
CA PRO A 450 1.31 -10.82 -26.27
C PRO A 450 2.76 -10.37 -26.38
N ALA A 451 2.99 -9.09 -26.71
CA ALA A 451 4.32 -8.52 -26.85
C ALA A 451 5.04 -8.45 -25.49
N THR A 452 4.36 -7.93 -24.47
CA THR A 452 4.90 -7.87 -23.10
C THR A 452 5.21 -9.27 -22.57
N ALA A 453 4.33 -10.26 -22.80
CA ALA A 453 4.54 -11.64 -22.38
C ALA A 453 5.74 -12.28 -23.09
N ALA A 454 5.98 -11.98 -24.37
CA ALA A 454 7.16 -12.45 -25.09
C ALA A 454 8.46 -11.88 -24.48
N MET A 455 8.46 -10.60 -24.08
CA MET A 455 9.61 -9.97 -23.43
C MET A 455 9.89 -10.56 -22.05
N VAL A 456 8.86 -10.75 -21.22
CA VAL A 456 9.03 -11.37 -19.90
C VAL A 456 9.46 -12.83 -20.05
N ALA A 457 8.86 -13.58 -20.99
CA ALA A 457 9.23 -14.96 -21.27
C ALA A 457 10.70 -15.08 -21.67
N ALA A 458 11.20 -14.19 -22.53
CA ALA A 458 12.62 -14.16 -22.91
C ALA A 458 13.53 -13.86 -21.71
N ALA A 459 13.14 -12.92 -20.84
CA ALA A 459 13.92 -12.54 -19.67
C ALA A 459 13.92 -13.58 -18.54
N ARG A 460 12.91 -14.44 -18.48
CA ARG A 460 12.70 -15.44 -17.42
C ARG A 460 12.77 -16.89 -17.87
N GLY A 461 13.03 -17.14 -19.15
CA GLY A 461 13.11 -18.48 -19.71
C GLY A 461 11.77 -19.25 -19.65
N TRP A 462 10.64 -18.56 -19.84
CA TRP A 462 9.34 -19.23 -19.82
C TRP A 462 9.15 -20.13 -21.05
N SER A 463 8.49 -21.27 -20.85
CA SER A 463 7.97 -22.07 -21.96
C SER A 463 6.79 -21.39 -22.64
N ASP A 464 6.50 -21.76 -23.88
CA ASP A 464 5.32 -21.28 -24.61
C ASP A 464 4.03 -21.54 -23.84
N LYS A 465 3.92 -22.72 -23.22
CA LYS A 465 2.78 -23.09 -22.35
C LYS A 465 2.62 -22.15 -21.16
N ARG A 466 3.71 -21.79 -20.48
CA ARG A 466 3.67 -20.81 -19.38
C ARG A 466 3.27 -19.44 -19.90
N ARG A 467 3.87 -18.97 -21.01
CA ARG A 467 3.52 -17.67 -21.64
C ARG A 467 2.03 -17.58 -21.97
N GLU A 468 1.45 -18.63 -22.57
CA GLU A 468 0.02 -18.67 -22.87
C GLU A 468 -0.86 -18.68 -21.62
N ALA A 469 -0.45 -19.39 -20.56
CA ALA A 469 -1.15 -19.37 -19.28
C ALA A 469 -1.14 -17.96 -18.66
N GLU A 470 0.01 -17.30 -18.62
CA GLU A 470 0.19 -15.92 -18.13
C GLU A 470 -0.69 -14.93 -18.89
N VAL A 471 -0.74 -15.01 -20.23
CA VAL A 471 -1.61 -14.17 -21.05
C VAL A 471 -3.08 -14.43 -20.75
N ARG A 472 -3.52 -15.70 -20.64
CA ARG A 472 -4.92 -16.02 -20.30
C ARG A 472 -5.30 -15.49 -18.93
N THR A 473 -4.42 -15.67 -17.95
CA THR A 473 -4.52 -15.15 -16.60
C THR A 473 -4.68 -13.63 -16.60
N CYS A 474 -3.79 -12.91 -17.27
CA CYS A 474 -3.82 -11.45 -17.28
C CYS A 474 -5.06 -10.92 -18.01
N LYS A 475 -5.53 -11.60 -19.07
CA LYS A 475 -6.81 -11.31 -19.72
C LYS A 475 -8.01 -11.48 -18.78
N ALA A 476 -8.00 -12.51 -17.94
CA ALA A 476 -9.06 -12.72 -16.96
C ALA A 476 -9.07 -11.59 -15.92
N LEU A 477 -7.90 -11.21 -15.40
CA LEU A 477 -7.74 -10.08 -14.47
C LEU A 477 -8.26 -8.76 -15.05
N LEU A 478 -7.89 -8.43 -16.30
CA LEU A 478 -8.37 -7.21 -16.97
C LEU A 478 -9.90 -7.18 -17.08
N ARG A 479 -10.53 -8.32 -17.39
CA ARG A 479 -12.00 -8.43 -17.44
C ARG A 479 -12.63 -8.31 -16.06
N ASP A 480 -12.01 -8.91 -15.04
CA ASP A 480 -12.54 -8.87 -13.67
C ASP A 480 -12.49 -7.46 -13.08
N LEU A 481 -11.46 -6.68 -13.43
CA LEU A 481 -11.28 -5.30 -12.94
C LEU A 481 -12.05 -4.28 -13.78
N ALA A 482 -12.48 -4.64 -15.00
CA ALA A 482 -13.29 -3.80 -15.85
C ALA A 482 -14.66 -3.57 -15.21
N VAL A 483 -14.98 -2.29 -14.99
CA VAL A 483 -16.24 -1.89 -14.36
C VAL A 483 -17.28 -1.61 -15.45
N HIS A 484 -17.68 -2.65 -16.19
CA HIS A 484 -18.73 -2.56 -17.21
C HIS A 484 -20.04 -2.01 -16.60
#